data_AF-A0A2V1B9M5-F1
#
_entry.id   AF-A0A2V1B9M5-F1
#
_cell.length_a   1.000
_cell.length_b   1.000
_cell.length_c   1.000
_cell.angle_alpha   90.00
_cell.angle_beta   90.00
_cell.angle_gamma   90.00
#
_symmetry.space_group_name_H-M   'P 1'
#
loop_
_entity.id
_entity.type
_entity.pdbx_description
1 polymer ?
#
loop_
_entity_poly.entity_id
_entity_poly.type
_entity_poly.pdbx_seq_one_letter_code
_entity_poly.pdbx_strand_id
1 'polypeptide(L)' 'PKKTATCCLARILANHKNFFEQKSALKKKLLARGYKCLFLPKFHCKLNPIKIY' A
#
# COMPACT_ATOMS: atom_id res chain seq x y z
N PRO A 1 -7.88 -9.48 -19.73
CA PRO A 1 -8.52 -9.57 -18.39
C PRO A 1 -9.34 -8.30 -18.06
N LYS A 2 -10.67 -8.41 -18.03
CA LYS A 2 -11.58 -7.27 -17.79
C LYS A 2 -11.31 -6.67 -16.39
N LYS A 3 -10.91 -5.39 -16.33
CA LYS A 3 -10.79 -4.61 -15.09
C LYS A 3 -12.18 -4.34 -14.53
N THR A 4 -12.77 -5.29 -13.82
CA THR A 4 -14.01 -5.05 -13.07
C THR A 4 -13.67 -4.36 -11.76
N ALA A 5 -13.31 -3.07 -11.83
CA ALA A 5 -13.09 -2.21 -10.66
C ALA A 5 -14.31 -2.19 -9.70
N THR A 6 -15.46 -2.65 -10.18
CA THR A 6 -16.77 -2.69 -9.52
C THR A 6 -17.20 -4.07 -8.98
N CYS A 7 -16.32 -5.09 -8.94
CA CYS A 7 -16.77 -6.45 -8.55
C CYS A 7 -17.20 -6.62 -7.09
N CYS A 8 -16.71 -5.78 -6.16
CA CYS A 8 -17.07 -5.80 -4.75
C CYS A 8 -16.79 -4.45 -4.09
N LEU A 9 -17.48 -4.15 -2.98
CA LEU A 9 -17.32 -2.89 -2.24
C LEU A 9 -15.86 -2.64 -1.83
N ALA A 10 -15.14 -3.69 -1.40
CA ALA A 10 -13.72 -3.58 -1.07
C ALA A 10 -12.88 -3.07 -2.25
N ARG A 11 -13.13 -3.57 -3.46
CA ARG A 11 -12.40 -3.12 -4.67
C ARG A 11 -12.84 -1.73 -5.12
N ILE A 12 -14.11 -1.38 -4.96
CA ILE A 12 -14.61 -0.03 -5.25
C ILE A 12 -13.94 0.99 -4.30
N LEU A 13 -13.96 0.73 -2.99
CA LEU A 13 -13.35 1.61 -1.99
C LEU A 13 -11.84 1.72 -2.16
N ALA A 14 -11.15 0.61 -2.45
CA ALA A 14 -9.70 0.62 -2.67
C ALA A 14 -9.30 1.46 -3.91
N ASN A 15 -10.15 1.54 -4.93
CA ASN A 15 -9.92 2.33 -6.14
C ASN A 15 -10.51 3.75 -6.06
N HIS A 16 -11.23 4.08 -4.99
CA HIS A 16 -11.79 5.41 -4.83
C HIS A 16 -10.66 6.42 -4.52
N LYS A 17 -10.66 7.54 -5.24
CA LYS A 17 -9.57 8.53 -5.26
C LYS A 17 -9.09 8.92 -3.87
N ASN A 18 -10.02 9.22 -2.96
CA ASN A 18 -9.69 9.63 -1.60
C ASN A 18 -8.88 8.57 -0.83
N PHE A 19 -9.23 7.29 -0.97
CA PHE A 19 -8.51 6.21 -0.30
C PHE A 19 -7.17 5.92 -0.96
N PHE A 20 -7.12 5.98 -2.30
CA PHE A 20 -5.89 5.77 -3.05
C PHE A 20 -4.82 6.85 -2.77
N GLU A 21 -5.25 8.12 -2.65
CA GLU A 21 -4.36 9.26 -2.40
C GLU A 21 -4.03 9.46 -0.92
N GLN A 22 -4.78 8.83 -0.01
CA GLN A 22 -4.58 8.98 1.43
C GLN A 22 -3.23 8.40 1.88
N LYS A 23 -2.30 9.29 2.24
CA LYS A 23 -1.05 8.90 2.91
C LYS A 23 -1.34 8.40 4.34
N SER A 24 -0.80 7.24 4.70
CA SER A 24 -0.87 6.72 6.07
C SER A 24 -0.22 7.69 7.06
N ALA A 25 -0.69 7.69 8.31
CA ALA A 25 -0.14 8.53 9.37
C ALA A 25 1.38 8.28 9.56
N LEU A 26 1.79 7.02 9.45
CA LEU A 26 3.20 6.64 9.51
C LEU A 26 4.01 7.26 8.36
N LYS A 27 3.50 7.18 7.12
CA LYS A 27 4.15 7.79 5.94
C LYS A 27 4.32 9.29 6.13
N LYS A 28 3.28 9.98 6.62
CA LYS A 28 3.33 11.42 6.90
C LYS A 28 4.42 11.75 7.93
N LYS A 29 4.49 10.99 9.04
CA LYS A 29 5.48 11.20 10.11
C LYS A 29 6.91 10.96 9.64
N LEU A 30 7.15 9.94 8.81
CA LEU A 30 8.46 9.64 8.25
C LEU A 30 8.93 10.72 7.26
N LEU A 31 8.05 11.12 6.34
CA LEU A 31 8.35 12.18 5.37
C LEU A 31 8.63 13.52 6.04
N ALA A 32 7.89 13.86 7.11
CA ALA A 32 8.12 15.09 7.88
C ALA A 32 9.50 15.14 8.55
N ARG A 33 10.15 13.99 8.74
CA ARG A 33 11.51 13.88 9.29
C ARG A 33 12.58 13.74 8.20
N GLY A 34 12.21 13.84 6.91
CA GLY A 34 13.13 13.70 5.78
C GLY A 34 13.42 12.25 5.36
N TYR A 35 12.76 11.24 5.94
CA TYR A 35 12.98 9.84 5.58
C TYR A 35 12.18 9.41 4.35
N LYS A 36 12.76 8.53 3.54
CA LYS A 36 12.04 7.79 2.49
C LYS A 36 11.17 6.71 3.13
N CYS A 37 9.94 6.52 2.61
CA CYS A 37 8.98 5.54 3.12
C CYS A 37 8.43 4.68 1.99
N LEU A 38 8.74 3.38 2.01
CA LEU A 38 8.31 2.39 1.03
C LEU A 38 7.38 1.36 1.70
N PHE A 39 6.18 1.19 1.16
CA PHE A 39 5.27 0.13 1.60
C PHE A 39 5.46 -1.08 0.70
N LEU A 40 6.12 -2.10 1.22
CA LEU A 40 6.22 -3.38 0.55
C LEU A 40 4.94 -4.18 0.84
N PRO A 41 4.30 -4.78 -0.17
CA PRO A 41 3.31 -5.82 0.07
C PRO A 41 3.93 -6.84 1.01
N LYS A 42 3.21 -7.26 2.06
CA LYS A 42 3.68 -8.36 2.91
C LYS A 42 3.74 -9.60 2.02
N PHE A 43 4.92 -9.90 1.48
CA PHE A 43 5.20 -11.22 0.94
C PHE A 43 5.10 -12.20 2.10
N HIS A 44 4.51 -13.36 1.85
CA HIS A 44 4.46 -14.46 2.82
C HIS A 44 5.79 -14.55 3.57
N CYS A 45 5.76 -14.73 4.89
CA CYS A 45 6.93 -14.59 5.78
C CYS A 45 8.19 -15.40 5.36
N LYS A 46 8.04 -16.38 4.46
CA LYS A 46 9.09 -17.21 3.85
C LYS A 46 9.81 -16.56 2.66
N LEU A 47 9.30 -15.44 2.11
CA LEU A 47 9.79 -14.79 0.89
C LEU A 47 10.09 -13.30 1.11
N ASN A 48 10.46 -12.90 2.34
CA ASN A 48 10.79 -11.52 2.62
C ASN A 48 12.23 -11.22 2.15
N PRO A 49 12.47 -10.35 1.15
CA PRO A 49 13.81 -10.11 0.60
C PRO A 49 14.82 -9.58 1.62
N ILE A 50 14.34 -8.91 2.68
CA ILE A 50 15.21 -8.41 3.77
C ILE A 50 15.71 -9.53 4.71
N LYS A 51 15.15 -10.74 4.62
CA LYS A 51 15.60 -11.91 5.39
C LYS A 51 16.57 -12.83 4.61
N ILE A 52 16.88 -12.48 3.36
CA ILE A 52 17.79 -13.26 2.49
C ILE A 52 19.26 -12.85 2.72
N TYR A 53 19.51 -11.84 3.56
CA TYR A 53 20.85 -11.39 3.96
C TYR A 53 21.32 -12.08 5.23
#